data_AF-A0A2V3HRW1-F1
#
_entry.id   AF-A0A2V3HRW1-F1
#
_cell.length_a   1.000
_cell.length_b   1.000
_cell.length_c   1.000
_cell.angle_alpha   90.00
_cell.angle_beta   90.00
_cell.angle_gamma   90.00
#
_symmetry.space_group_name_H-M   'P 1'
#
loop_
_entity.id
_entity.type
_entity.pdbx_description
1 polymer ?
#
loop_
_entity_poly.entity_id
_entity_poly.type
_entity_poly.pdbx_seq_one_letter_code
_entity_poly.pdbx_strand_id
1 'polypeptide(L)'
;MIIALRGDRELLPVPERFALASEQFQAAVNAIEQGDLLLAMTLNGRAVATALADGPGRRLANDMMVWGARAAGISGSGPAIVSFIPSINPTTVRRIEVTFEQRGIEFIETRVWSG
;
A
#
# COMPACT_ATOMS: atom_id res chain seq x y z
N MET A 1 7.38 1.73 9.44
CA MET A 1 6.21 1.49 8.56
C MET A 1 5.31 2.70 8.68
N ILE A 2 4.73 3.17 7.58
CA ILE A 2 3.74 4.25 7.61
C ILE A 2 2.44 3.72 7.04
N ILE A 3 1.33 4.06 7.69
CA ILE A 3 -0.03 3.80 7.23
C ILE A 3 -0.65 5.16 6.90
N ALA A 4 -0.85 5.46 5.62
CA ALA A 4 -1.53 6.68 5.19
C ALA A 4 -3.04 6.45 5.14
N LEU A 5 -3.82 7.34 5.76
CA LEU A 5 -5.28 7.29 5.79
C LEU A 5 -5.84 8.10 4.61
N ARG A 6 -6.12 7.42 3.50
CA ARG A 6 -6.56 8.04 2.23
C ARG A 6 -7.99 8.61 2.26
N GLY A 7 -8.74 8.38 3.34
CA GLY A 7 -10.18 8.66 3.38
C GLY A 7 -11.02 7.66 2.58
N ASP A 8 -12.33 7.84 2.57
CA ASP A 8 -13.28 6.79 2.22
C ASP A 8 -13.11 6.15 0.83
N ARG A 9 -13.71 4.97 0.70
CA ARG A 9 -13.83 4.26 -0.58
C ARG A 9 -15.02 4.80 -1.35
N GLU A 10 -14.85 4.97 -2.65
CA GLU A 10 -15.96 5.25 -3.56
C GLU A 10 -16.78 3.99 -3.86
N LEU A 11 -16.12 2.82 -3.86
CA LEU A 11 -16.73 1.53 -4.22
C LEU A 11 -16.57 0.51 -3.10
N LEU A 12 -17.65 -0.22 -2.84
CA LEU A 12 -17.65 -1.32 -1.88
C LEU A 12 -17.00 -2.58 -2.48
N PRO A 13 -16.27 -3.36 -1.67
CA PRO A 13 -15.72 -4.63 -2.10
C PRO A 13 -16.84 -5.64 -2.36
N VAL A 14 -16.97 -6.10 -3.61
CA VAL A 14 -17.89 -7.18 -4.01
C VAL A 14 -17.12 -8.29 -4.73
N PRO A 15 -17.45 -9.58 -4.51
CA PRO A 15 -16.67 -10.72 -5.02
C PRO A 15 -16.41 -10.69 -6.52
N GLU A 16 -17.37 -10.24 -7.32
CA GLU A 16 -17.31 -10.22 -8.78
C GLU A 16 -16.16 -9.34 -9.27
N ARG A 17 -15.93 -8.20 -8.61
CA ARG A 17 -14.83 -7.29 -8.95
C ARG A 17 -13.47 -7.87 -8.62
N PHE A 18 -13.36 -8.65 -7.55
CA PHE A 18 -12.13 -9.33 -7.18
C PHE A 18 -11.83 -10.49 -8.13
N ALA A 19 -12.86 -11.21 -8.59
CA ALA A 19 -12.72 -12.25 -9.60
C ALA A 19 -12.15 -11.72 -10.93
N LEU A 20 -12.55 -10.50 -11.33
CA LEU A 20 -12.00 -9.81 -12.52
C LEU A 20 -10.51 -9.45 -12.38
N ALA A 21 -10.00 -9.34 -11.15
CA ALA A 21 -8.58 -9.07 -10.87
C ALA A 21 -7.78 -10.35 -10.51
N SER A 22 -8.34 -11.54 -10.76
CA SER A 22 -7.77 -12.84 -10.35
C SER A 22 -6.32 -13.05 -10.80
N GLU A 23 -5.96 -12.71 -12.03
CA GLU A 23 -4.58 -12.81 -12.52
C GLU A 23 -3.60 -11.93 -11.73
N GLN A 24 -4.03 -10.75 -11.28
CA GLN A 24 -3.20 -9.85 -10.47
C GLN A 24 -3.01 -10.40 -9.06
N PHE A 25 -4.05 -11.01 -8.49
CA PHE A 25 -3.93 -11.72 -7.21
C PHE A 25 -3.02 -12.95 -7.33
N GLN A 26 -3.08 -13.68 -8.44
CA GLN A 26 -2.19 -14.82 -8.67
C GLN A 26 -0.72 -14.38 -8.73
N ALA A 27 -0.42 -13.22 -9.33
CA ALA A 27 0.95 -12.68 -9.30
C ALA A 27 1.45 -12.41 -7.87
N ALA A 28 0.57 -11.96 -6.96
CA ALA A 28 0.92 -11.80 -5.55
C ALA A 28 1.17 -13.14 -4.86
N VAL A 29 0.37 -14.18 -5.16
CA VAL A 29 0.58 -15.55 -4.64
C VAL A 29 1.94 -16.09 -5.11
N ASN A 30 2.27 -15.94 -6.38
CA ASN A 30 3.55 -16.40 -6.93
C ASN A 30 4.74 -15.71 -6.22
N ALA A 31 4.61 -14.42 -5.86
CA ALA A 31 5.64 -13.72 -5.10
C ALA A 31 5.79 -14.27 -3.66
N ILE A 32 4.69 -14.69 -3.02
CA ILE A 32 4.74 -15.39 -1.72
C ILE A 32 5.49 -16.72 -1.86
N GLU A 33 5.18 -17.51 -2.89
CA GLU A 33 5.83 -18.81 -3.14
C GLU A 33 7.34 -18.67 -3.38
N GLN A 34 7.77 -17.54 -3.94
CA GLN A 34 9.18 -17.19 -4.15
C GLN A 34 9.85 -16.56 -2.91
N GLY A 35 9.11 -16.33 -1.83
CA GLY A 35 9.60 -15.71 -0.59
C GLY A 35 9.73 -14.19 -0.64
N ASP A 36 9.27 -13.52 -1.70
CA ASP A 36 9.30 -12.05 -1.80
C ASP A 36 8.02 -11.43 -1.24
N LEU A 37 7.94 -11.36 0.09
CA LEU A 37 6.78 -10.85 0.82
C LEU A 37 6.51 -9.36 0.56
N LEU A 38 7.55 -8.57 0.29
CA LEU A 38 7.42 -7.13 0.02
C LEU A 38 6.84 -6.89 -1.38
N LEU A 39 7.28 -7.68 -2.37
CA LEU A 39 6.65 -7.69 -3.69
C LEU A 39 5.22 -8.20 -3.61
N ALA A 40 4.96 -9.30 -2.88
CA ALA A 40 3.63 -9.86 -2.70
C ALA A 40 2.65 -8.81 -2.14
N MET A 41 3.05 -8.05 -1.11
CA MET A 41 2.25 -6.95 -0.56
C MET A 41 1.91 -5.90 -1.62
N THR A 42 2.90 -5.49 -2.40
CA THR A 42 2.72 -4.46 -3.44
C THR A 42 1.79 -4.95 -4.55
N LEU A 43 1.97 -6.18 -5.01
CA LEU A 43 1.13 -6.80 -6.05
C LEU A 43 -0.31 -7.01 -5.56
N ASN A 44 -0.49 -7.48 -4.32
CA ASN A 44 -1.81 -7.63 -3.72
C ASN A 44 -2.53 -6.29 -3.60
N GLY A 45 -1.85 -5.26 -3.08
CA GLY A 45 -2.42 -3.91 -2.99
C GLY A 45 -2.81 -3.32 -4.35
N ARG A 46 -2.05 -3.61 -5.41
CA ARG A 46 -2.40 -3.24 -6.80
C ARG A 46 -3.64 -3.97 -7.29
N ALA A 47 -3.77 -5.27 -7.00
CA ALA A 47 -4.95 -6.06 -7.38
C ALA A 47 -6.21 -5.54 -6.68
N VAL A 48 -6.13 -5.20 -5.38
CA VAL A 48 -7.21 -4.55 -4.62
C VAL A 48 -7.57 -3.20 -5.25
N ALA A 49 -6.57 -2.39 -5.62
CA ALA A 49 -6.81 -1.08 -6.25
C ALA A 49 -7.55 -1.24 -7.59
N THR A 50 -7.20 -2.26 -8.38
CA THR A 50 -7.91 -2.59 -9.62
C THR A 50 -9.35 -3.01 -9.33
N ALA A 51 -9.56 -3.95 -8.40
CA ALA A 51 -10.90 -4.45 -8.05
C ALA A 51 -11.83 -3.32 -7.59
N LEU A 52 -11.30 -2.36 -6.83
CA LEU A 52 -12.07 -1.24 -6.29
C LEU A 52 -12.07 0.01 -7.17
N ALA A 53 -11.43 -0.05 -8.35
CA ALA A 53 -11.16 1.12 -9.18
C ALA A 53 -10.56 2.32 -8.41
N ASP A 54 -9.74 2.04 -7.38
CA ASP A 54 -9.16 3.04 -6.48
C ASP A 54 -7.93 3.70 -7.12
N GLY A 55 -8.19 4.56 -8.10
CA GLY A 55 -7.18 5.38 -8.76
C GLY A 55 -6.35 6.23 -7.78
N PRO A 56 -6.97 6.98 -6.86
CA PRO A 56 -6.27 7.75 -5.83
C PRO A 56 -5.35 6.87 -4.96
N GLY A 57 -5.83 5.72 -4.49
CA GLY A 57 -5.05 4.81 -3.64
C GLY A 57 -3.88 4.19 -4.37
N ARG A 58 -4.08 3.81 -5.64
CA ARG A 58 -2.98 3.34 -6.49
C ARG A 58 -1.92 4.42 -6.68
N ARG A 59 -2.32 5.68 -6.91
CA ARG A 59 -1.37 6.80 -7.04
C ARG A 59 -0.59 7.02 -5.75
N LEU A 60 -1.26 7.06 -4.60
CA LEU A 60 -0.59 7.24 -3.32
C LEU A 60 0.38 6.08 -2.99
N ALA A 61 0.00 4.83 -3.27
CA ALA A 61 0.91 3.69 -3.11
C ALA A 61 2.16 3.81 -4.01
N ASN A 62 2.01 4.26 -5.25
CA ASN A 62 3.14 4.51 -6.14
C ASN A 62 4.02 5.67 -5.65
N ASP A 63 3.41 6.76 -5.18
CA ASP A 63 4.13 7.91 -4.59
C ASP A 63 5.00 7.45 -3.42
N MET A 64 4.49 6.58 -2.55
CA MET A 64 5.27 6.01 -1.44
C MET A 64 6.53 5.27 -1.91
N MET A 65 6.43 4.51 -3.01
CA MET A 65 7.59 3.83 -3.61
C MET A 65 8.60 4.85 -4.15
N VAL A 66 8.14 5.90 -4.84
CA VAL A 66 8.99 7.01 -5.33
C VAL A 66 9.69 7.72 -4.17
N TRP A 67 9.01 7.86 -3.04
CA TRP A 67 9.57 8.50 -1.85
C TRP A 67 10.47 7.61 -1.02
N GLY A 68 10.71 6.36 -1.43
CA GLY A 68 11.71 5.48 -0.83
C GLY A 68 11.13 4.35 0.04
N ALA A 69 9.83 4.09 -0.03
CA ALA A 69 9.28 2.84 0.49
C ALA A 69 9.81 1.64 -0.33
N ARG A 70 10.12 0.55 0.35
CA ARG A 70 10.53 -0.72 -0.27
C ARG A 70 9.34 -1.52 -0.79
N ALA A 71 8.17 -1.32 -0.19
CA ALA A 71 6.89 -1.84 -0.63
C ALA A 71 5.77 -0.89 -0.19
N ALA A 72 4.72 -0.81 -0.99
CA ALA A 72 3.51 -0.06 -0.66
C ALA A 72 2.30 -0.67 -1.35
N GLY A 73 1.16 -0.66 -0.66
CA GLY A 73 -0.07 -1.20 -1.21
C GLY A 73 -1.28 -0.79 -0.39
N ILE A 74 -2.47 -0.99 -0.96
CA ILE A 74 -3.72 -0.86 -0.21
C ILE A 74 -3.73 -1.90 0.91
N SER A 75 -4.04 -1.47 2.13
CA SER A 75 -4.20 -2.34 3.30
C SER A 75 -5.62 -2.85 3.39
N GLY A 76 -5.80 -4.18 3.49
CA GLY A 76 -7.11 -4.82 3.40
C GLY A 76 -7.77 -4.48 2.06
N SER A 77 -9.02 -4.03 2.09
CA SER A 77 -9.66 -3.44 0.90
C SER A 77 -9.51 -1.90 0.84
N GLY A 78 -8.72 -1.27 1.72
CA GLY A 78 -8.65 0.20 1.91
C GLY A 78 -9.25 0.69 3.25
N PRO A 79 -9.39 2.00 3.45
CA PRO A 79 -8.87 3.08 2.60
C PRO A 79 -7.36 3.30 2.75
N ALA A 80 -6.73 2.62 3.71
CA ALA A 80 -5.36 2.91 4.07
C ALA A 80 -4.34 2.39 3.04
N ILE A 81 -3.25 3.12 2.87
CA ILE A 81 -2.04 2.66 2.17
C ILE A 81 -1.00 2.29 3.21
N VAL A 82 -0.59 1.03 3.24
CA VAL A 82 0.52 0.57 4.09
C VAL A 82 1.82 0.64 3.30
N SER A 83 2.89 1.08 3.95
CA SER A 83 4.21 1.21 3.31
C SER A 83 5.35 0.82 4.23
N PHE A 84 6.22 -0.05 3.72
CA PHE A 84 7.45 -0.47 4.38
C PHE A 84 8.59 0.46 4.00
N ILE A 85 9.08 1.22 4.97
CA ILE A 85 10.19 2.15 4.79
C ILE A 85 11.36 1.64 5.64
N PRO A 86 12.56 1.47 5.07
CA PRO A 86 13.74 1.07 5.84
C PRO A 86 14.06 2.07 6.94
N SER A 87 14.18 1.60 8.19
CA SER A 87 14.52 2.44 9.35
C SER A 87 15.95 2.99 9.31
N ILE A 88 16.81 2.44 8.45
CA ILE A 88 18.20 2.87 8.29
C ILE A 88 18.33 4.32 7.77
N ASN A 89 17.27 4.90 7.23
CA ASN A 89 17.27 6.28 6.73
C ASN A 89 16.15 7.12 7.36
N PRO A 90 16.39 7.75 8.54
CA PRO A 90 15.40 8.58 9.21
C PRO A 90 14.99 9.81 8.38
N THR A 91 15.88 10.30 7.50
CA THR A 91 15.58 11.42 6.60
C THR A 91 14.47 11.08 5.61
N THR A 92 14.39 9.82 5.15
CA THR A 92 13.32 9.37 4.26
C THR A 92 11.96 9.42 4.94
N VAL A 93 11.87 8.91 6.17
CA VAL A 93 10.66 8.94 6.99
C VAL A 93 10.22 10.39 7.19
N ARG A 94 11.13 11.24 7.65
CA ARG A 94 10.85 12.66 7.90
C ARG A 94 10.34 13.40 6.65
N ARG A 95 10.91 13.11 5.48
CA ARG A 95 10.47 13.72 4.21
C ARG A 95 9.04 13.32 3.85
N ILE A 96 8.68 12.06 4.08
CA ILE A 96 7.33 11.54 3.82
C ILE A 96 6.33 12.21 4.77
N GLU A 97 6.65 12.30 6.07
CA GLU A 97 5.82 12.98 7.07
C GLU A 97 5.54 14.43 6.70
N VAL A 98 6.58 15.20 6.38
CA VAL A 98 6.44 16.61 5.96
C VAL A 98 5.59 16.72 4.69
N THR A 99 5.75 15.78 3.75
CA THR A 99 4.93 15.75 2.52
C THR A 99 3.47 15.46 2.84
N PHE A 100 3.19 14.58 3.80
CA PHE A 100 1.85 14.28 4.28
C PHE A 100 1.20 15.45 5.01
N GLU A 101 1.92 16.10 5.92
CA GLU A 101 1.47 17.31 6.59
C GLU A 101 1.10 18.41 5.58
N GLN A 102 1.95 18.66 4.60
CA GLN A 102 1.70 19.66 3.53
C GLN A 102 0.50 19.32 2.65
N ARG A 103 0.20 18.03 2.46
CA ARG A 103 -0.93 17.54 1.66
C ARG A 103 -2.19 17.29 2.49
N GLY A 104 -2.15 17.49 3.81
CA GLY A 104 -3.27 17.18 4.71
C GLY A 104 -3.61 15.68 4.76
N ILE A 105 -2.63 14.80 4.55
CA ILE A 105 -2.82 13.35 4.62
C ILE A 105 -2.56 12.90 6.05
N GLU A 106 -3.58 12.34 6.71
CA GLU A 106 -3.43 11.74 8.02
C GLU A 106 -2.65 10.42 7.92
N PHE A 107 -1.78 10.15 8.89
CA PHE A 107 -0.95 8.95 8.87
C PHE A 107 -0.61 8.43 10.27
N ILE A 108 -0.25 7.14 10.32
CA ILE A 108 0.25 6.47 11.52
C ILE A 108 1.64 5.90 11.21
N GLU A 109 2.64 6.30 12.00
CA GLU A 109 3.93 5.62 12.02
C GLU A 109 3.88 4.44 12.99
N THR A 110 4.36 3.27 12.56
CA THR A 110 4.46 2.07 13.38
C THR A 110 5.59 1.16 12.91
N ARG A 111 5.84 0.05 13.62
CA ARG A 111 6.90 -0.91 13.31
C ARG A 111 6.36 -2.34 13.26
N VAL A 112 7.05 -3.20 12.50
CA VAL A 112 6.79 -4.64 12.58
C VAL A 112 7.12 -5.11 13.99
N TRP A 113 6.23 -5.89 14.58
CA TRP A 113 6.52 -6.54 15.84
C TRP A 113 7.56 -7.65 15.60
N SER A 114 8.72 -7.48 16.21
CA SER A 114 9.72 -8.52 16.43
C SER A 114 9.64 -8.84 17.91
N GLY A 115 9.20 -10.05 18.25
CA GLY A 115 9.05 -10.51 19.64
C GLY A 115 10.31 -10.35 20.48
#